data_AF-A0A2E5UN11-F1
#
_entry.id   AF-A0A2E5UN11-F1
#
_cell.length_a   1.000
_cell.length_b   1.000
_cell.length_c   1.000
_cell.angle_alpha   90.00
_cell.angle_beta   90.00
_cell.angle_gamma   90.00
#
_symmetry.space_group_name_H-M   'P 1'
#
loop_
_entity.id
_entity.type
_entity.pdbx_description
1 polymer ?
#
loop_
_entity_poly.entity_id
_entity_poly.type
_entity_poly.pdbx_seq_one_letter_code
_entity_poly.pdbx_strand_id
1 'polypeptide(L)'
;MNKRLYFILFSIISIFIFSTCASISAPGGGPKDLSPPILLSNKIYPKSTLNIEPYQKIILPFNERLYPSTAISAISIEPEINILIKIKNNTVEIRPKKEWPKQFKISINRTLTDYSRNSLKNPIQIPFSRENSIAFNDIKGSLFNFDTLNFYHIYLLDENLSIISKTESNINGKFNFLIQDDDYSNNIILAIEKQSSENFNEEIRFKNYGLSNQPINFDNNPIYISEPLRFFDINNITLINKNYGEIILTNGEKYFLILNEPFFKKLCFDKDNYIFKNYDFKDSLEINLKLSNQVEEYDISNSFKLLESVIDTLPPSIIDKKNINNNFFLQFSEPIYIDSLSNPFYTMNEDSLKFNLNYNYENPSLISLRTLVNNSIYIECDKIKDLNDNFLCKDIILLKTEDKQNNLENQNFGKLSGTIDYNGKYDLIVKAININNKKTYTDLISNNNFVFSKLEPGYYKVWVYEKINLVSEDYFSGTLDPLKKAAKFSEYKEIVYIRSNWSNSILINF
;
A
#
# COMPACT_ATOMS: atom_id res chain seq x y z
N MET A 1 -53.05 14.08 -70.86
CA MET A 1 -52.26 13.75 -69.64
C MET A 1 -52.13 15.03 -68.81
N ASN A 2 -52.74 15.07 -67.61
CA ASN A 2 -53.05 16.31 -66.88
C ASN A 2 -51.80 17.06 -66.39
N LYS A 3 -51.78 18.39 -66.52
CA LYS A 3 -50.72 19.29 -66.00
C LYS A 3 -50.38 19.05 -64.52
N ARG A 4 -51.35 18.56 -63.72
CA ARG A 4 -51.15 18.11 -62.34
C ARG A 4 -50.13 16.97 -62.20
N LEU A 5 -50.12 16.02 -63.14
CA LEU A 5 -49.21 14.88 -63.11
C LEU A 5 -47.76 15.30 -63.34
N TYR A 6 -47.53 16.25 -64.25
CA TYR A 6 -46.20 16.84 -64.48
C TYR A 6 -45.69 17.59 -63.25
N PHE A 7 -46.56 18.33 -62.58
CA PHE A 7 -46.18 19.06 -61.37
C PHE A 7 -45.80 18.10 -60.22
N ILE A 8 -46.56 17.01 -60.06
CA ILE A 8 -46.27 15.97 -59.07
C ILE A 8 -44.96 15.25 -59.41
N LEU A 9 -44.74 14.88 -60.68
CA LEU A 9 -43.48 14.24 -61.10
C LEU A 9 -42.28 15.17 -60.89
N PHE A 10 -42.44 16.46 -61.20
CA PHE A 10 -41.39 17.47 -61.01
C PHE A 10 -41.08 17.69 -59.52
N SER A 11 -42.10 17.74 -58.66
CA SER A 11 -41.90 17.82 -57.21
C SER A 11 -41.22 16.57 -56.63
N ILE A 12 -41.55 15.37 -57.12
CA ILE A 12 -40.91 14.12 -56.68
C ILE A 12 -39.44 14.06 -57.12
N ILE A 13 -39.14 14.46 -58.37
CA ILE A 13 -37.77 14.51 -58.89
C ILE A 13 -36.95 15.58 -58.14
N SER A 14 -37.54 16.73 -57.85
CA SER A 14 -36.89 17.79 -57.09
C SER A 14 -36.58 17.35 -55.66
N ILE A 15 -37.48 16.60 -55.00
CA ILE A 15 -37.24 16.04 -53.65
C ILE A 15 -36.08 15.03 -53.66
N PHE A 16 -35.96 14.21 -54.71
CA PHE A 16 -34.87 13.23 -54.82
C PHE A 16 -33.49 13.86 -55.10
N ILE A 17 -33.45 15.00 -55.79
CA ILE A 17 -32.18 15.70 -56.10
C ILE A 17 -31.64 16.46 -54.86
N PHE A 18 -32.52 16.88 -53.93
CA PHE A 18 -32.11 17.56 -52.69
C PHE A 18 -31.89 16.63 -51.48
N SER A 19 -32.16 15.32 -51.60
CA SER A 19 -31.92 14.35 -50.52
C SER A 19 -30.50 13.76 -50.47
N THR A 20 -29.61 14.10 -51.42
CA THR A 20 -28.20 13.71 -51.36
C THR A 20 -27.35 14.82 -50.73
N CYS A 21 -27.56 15.09 -49.44
CA CYS A 21 -26.52 15.73 -48.65
C CYS A 21 -25.35 14.74 -48.53
N ALA A 22 -24.30 14.93 -49.32
CA ALA A 22 -23.01 14.33 -48.99
C ALA A 22 -22.58 14.90 -47.64
N SER A 23 -22.79 14.13 -46.56
CA SER A 23 -22.25 14.48 -45.25
C SER A 23 -20.73 14.45 -45.38
N ILE A 24 -20.10 15.62 -45.42
CA ILE A 24 -18.66 15.73 -45.22
C ILE A 24 -18.44 15.43 -43.74
N SER A 25 -18.27 14.14 -43.41
CA SER A 25 -17.74 13.75 -42.12
C SER A 25 -16.37 14.40 -41.98
N ALA A 26 -16.04 14.92 -40.80
CA ALA A 26 -14.68 15.36 -40.51
C ALA A 26 -13.71 14.24 -40.95
N PRO A 27 -12.56 14.57 -41.58
CA PRO A 27 -11.60 13.56 -41.98
C PRO A 27 -11.35 12.64 -40.78
N GLY A 28 -11.55 11.33 -40.98
CA GLY A 28 -11.32 10.35 -39.93
C GLY A 28 -9.91 10.58 -39.39
N GLY A 29 -9.80 10.88 -38.10
CA GLY A 29 -8.51 11.04 -37.46
C GLY A 29 -7.66 9.81 -37.73
N GLY A 30 -6.40 10.01 -38.12
CA GLY A 30 -5.45 8.91 -38.25
C GLY A 30 -5.33 8.13 -36.94
N PRO A 31 -4.69 6.95 -36.96
CA PRO A 31 -4.45 6.19 -35.74
C PRO A 31 -3.77 7.08 -34.69
N LYS A 32 -4.18 6.93 -33.43
CA LYS A 32 -3.58 7.68 -32.31
C LYS A 32 -2.07 7.43 -32.31
N ASP A 33 -1.29 8.50 -32.24
CA ASP A 33 0.14 8.42 -32.05
C ASP A 33 0.47 8.01 -30.62
N LEU A 34 1.27 6.94 -30.50
CA LEU A 34 1.73 6.35 -29.23
C LEU A 34 3.26 6.39 -29.11
N SER A 35 3.94 7.02 -30.08
CA SER A 35 5.40 7.11 -30.07
C SER A 35 5.86 8.22 -29.13
N PRO A 36 6.83 7.94 -28.24
CA PRO A 36 7.33 8.94 -27.31
C PRO A 36 8.39 9.84 -27.96
N PRO A 37 8.57 11.09 -27.47
CA PRO A 37 9.64 11.96 -27.93
C PRO A 37 11.02 11.34 -27.69
N ILE A 38 11.92 11.56 -28.65
CA ILE A 38 13.29 11.05 -28.67
C ILE A 38 14.24 12.21 -28.92
N LEU A 39 15.20 12.39 -28.00
CA LEU A 39 16.28 13.34 -28.17
C LEU A 39 17.21 12.91 -29.31
N LEU A 40 17.47 13.82 -30.24
CA LEU A 40 18.40 13.62 -31.34
C LEU A 40 19.81 14.03 -30.88
N SER A 41 20.47 13.17 -30.10
CA SER A 41 21.76 13.47 -29.44
C SER A 41 22.85 13.92 -30.42
N ASN A 42 22.85 13.41 -31.66
CA ASN A 42 23.79 13.81 -32.72
C ASN A 42 23.57 15.22 -33.28
N LYS A 43 22.47 15.89 -32.91
CA LYS A 43 22.12 17.25 -33.34
C LYS A 43 22.14 18.27 -32.20
N ILE A 44 22.61 17.89 -31.00
CA ILE A 44 22.78 18.82 -29.89
C ILE A 44 23.74 19.95 -30.29
N TYR A 45 23.42 21.16 -29.87
CA TYR A 45 24.30 22.31 -30.00
C TYR A 45 24.62 22.90 -28.61
N PRO A 46 25.89 23.23 -28.30
CA PRO A 46 27.08 22.97 -29.12
C PRO A 46 27.32 21.47 -29.34
N LYS A 47 28.04 21.12 -30.42
CA LYS A 47 28.30 19.72 -30.78
C LYS A 47 29.18 19.00 -29.75
N SER A 48 30.07 19.75 -29.10
CA SER A 48 30.88 19.29 -27.97
C SER A 48 30.16 19.61 -26.67
N THR A 49 30.15 18.68 -25.71
CA THR A 49 29.71 18.92 -24.33
C THR A 49 30.84 19.46 -23.43
N LEU A 50 32.07 19.51 -23.96
CA LEU A 50 33.27 20.05 -23.32
C LEU A 50 33.58 21.47 -23.80
N ASN A 51 34.36 22.20 -23.00
CA ASN A 51 34.77 23.59 -23.26
C ASN A 51 33.58 24.51 -23.57
N ILE A 52 32.51 24.36 -22.80
CA ILE A 52 31.32 25.19 -22.93
C ILE A 52 31.64 26.62 -22.47
N GLU A 53 31.30 27.61 -23.30
CA GLU A 53 31.47 29.02 -22.93
C GLU A 53 30.55 29.39 -21.74
N PRO A 54 30.95 30.33 -20.85
CA PRO A 54 30.22 30.64 -19.63
C PRO A 54 28.72 30.93 -19.83
N TYR A 55 28.33 31.56 -20.94
CA TYR A 55 26.93 31.88 -21.27
C TYR A 55 26.40 31.15 -22.51
N GLN A 56 27.06 30.05 -22.89
CA GLN A 56 26.71 29.31 -24.10
C GLN A 56 25.25 28.85 -24.08
N LYS A 57 24.54 29.10 -25.17
CA LYS A 57 23.20 28.54 -25.39
C LYS A 57 23.32 27.05 -25.73
N ILE A 58 22.54 26.23 -25.05
CA ILE A 58 22.40 24.79 -25.32
C ILE A 58 21.08 24.56 -26.05
N ILE A 59 21.10 23.76 -27.12
CA ILE A 59 19.92 23.40 -27.92
C ILE A 59 19.80 21.88 -27.97
N LEU A 60 18.65 21.38 -27.52
CA LEU A 60 18.32 19.96 -27.48
C LEU A 60 17.16 19.67 -28.47
N PRO A 61 17.45 19.15 -29.67
CA PRO A 61 16.43 18.82 -30.66
C PRO A 61 15.84 17.42 -30.47
N PHE A 62 14.53 17.30 -30.70
CA PHE A 62 13.77 16.06 -30.64
C PHE A 62 13.24 15.68 -32.03
N ASN A 63 12.92 14.40 -32.22
CA ASN A 63 12.30 13.87 -33.44
C ASN A 63 10.91 14.46 -33.72
N GLU A 64 10.24 15.01 -32.70
CA GLU A 64 8.85 15.47 -32.79
C GLU A 64 8.55 16.71 -31.93
N ARG A 65 7.35 17.26 -32.11
CA ARG A 65 6.91 18.49 -31.43
C ARG A 65 6.68 18.23 -29.94
N LEU A 66 7.21 19.11 -29.10
CA LEU A 66 7.07 19.01 -27.64
C LEU A 66 5.96 19.91 -27.12
N TYR A 67 5.19 19.42 -26.15
CA TYR A 67 4.20 20.24 -25.46
C TYR A 67 4.89 21.25 -24.52
N PRO A 68 4.79 22.57 -24.78
CA PRO A 68 5.67 23.54 -24.13
C PRO A 68 5.56 23.60 -22.61
N SER A 69 4.36 23.46 -22.05
CA SER A 69 4.18 23.57 -20.59
C SER A 69 4.86 22.43 -19.84
N THR A 70 4.80 21.21 -20.38
CA THR A 70 5.45 20.04 -19.75
C THR A 70 6.97 20.09 -19.89
N ALA A 71 7.47 20.71 -20.96
CA ALA A 71 8.91 20.82 -21.17
C ALA A 71 9.58 21.73 -20.14
N ILE A 72 8.93 22.84 -19.77
CA ILE A 72 9.48 23.77 -18.77
C ILE A 72 9.60 23.09 -17.41
N SER A 73 8.58 22.33 -16.98
CA SER A 73 8.61 21.62 -15.69
C SER A 73 9.52 20.39 -15.68
N ALA A 74 9.83 19.82 -16.84
CA ALA A 74 10.61 18.59 -16.94
C ALA A 74 12.13 18.79 -16.88
N ILE A 75 12.61 20.02 -17.08
CA ILE A 75 14.05 20.31 -17.25
C ILE A 75 14.61 20.92 -15.97
N SER A 76 15.69 20.34 -15.47
CA SER A 76 16.47 20.85 -14.35
C SER A 76 17.98 20.83 -14.66
N ILE A 77 18.73 21.62 -13.89
CA ILE A 77 20.20 21.67 -13.95
C ILE A 77 20.75 21.28 -12.58
N GLU A 78 21.81 20.49 -12.57
CA GLU A 78 22.55 20.15 -11.35
C GLU A 78 24.04 20.50 -11.56
N PRO A 79 24.68 21.30 -10.68
CA PRO A 79 24.08 21.97 -9.52
C PRO A 79 23.03 23.03 -9.91
N GLU A 80 22.08 23.29 -9.02
CA GLU A 80 20.93 24.14 -9.32
C GLU A 80 21.34 25.58 -9.64
N ILE A 81 20.91 26.05 -10.81
CA ILE A 81 21.07 27.44 -11.22
C ILE A 81 19.82 27.95 -11.94
N ASN A 82 19.64 29.26 -11.92
CA ASN A 82 18.58 29.90 -12.68
C ASN A 82 18.84 29.83 -14.20
N ILE A 83 17.88 29.30 -14.94
CA ILE A 83 17.93 29.19 -16.41
C ILE A 83 16.75 29.88 -17.09
N LEU A 84 16.88 30.07 -18.40
CA LEU A 84 15.83 30.47 -19.32
C LEU A 84 15.62 29.33 -20.32
N ILE A 85 14.38 28.84 -20.42
CA ILE A 85 13.99 27.78 -21.34
C ILE A 85 13.09 28.38 -22.42
N LYS A 86 13.41 28.10 -23.69
CA LYS A 86 12.56 28.46 -24.83
C LYS A 86 12.29 27.22 -25.68
N ILE A 87 11.02 26.85 -25.79
CA ILE A 87 10.58 25.75 -26.63
C ILE A 87 10.23 26.30 -28.02
N LYS A 88 10.86 25.75 -29.07
CA LYS A 88 10.55 26.05 -30.47
C LYS A 88 10.25 24.75 -31.20
N ASN A 89 8.97 24.46 -31.38
CA ASN A 89 8.49 23.26 -32.10
C ASN A 89 9.00 21.96 -31.46
N ASN A 90 10.08 21.39 -31.98
CA ASN A 90 10.74 20.17 -31.53
C ASN A 90 12.11 20.44 -30.87
N THR A 91 12.42 21.68 -30.51
CA THR A 91 13.71 22.06 -29.93
C THR A 91 13.53 22.75 -28.60
N VAL A 92 14.37 22.39 -27.65
CA VAL A 92 14.50 23.06 -26.35
C VAL A 92 15.78 23.89 -26.38
N GLU A 93 15.65 25.21 -26.26
CA GLU A 93 16.80 26.10 -26.05
C GLU A 93 16.92 26.43 -24.56
N ILE A 94 18.11 26.23 -23.99
CA ILE A 94 18.43 26.50 -22.58
C ILE A 94 19.57 27.52 -22.54
N ARG A 95 19.41 28.56 -21.71
CA ARG A 95 20.44 29.55 -21.42
C ARG A 95 20.54 29.75 -19.91
N PRO A 96 21.74 29.92 -19.34
CA PRO A 96 21.87 30.22 -17.93
C PRO A 96 21.62 31.73 -17.72
N LYS A 97 21.00 32.12 -16.59
CA LYS A 97 20.86 33.55 -16.23
C LYS A 97 22.17 34.14 -15.71
N LYS A 98 23.07 33.28 -15.24
CA LYS A 98 24.46 33.57 -14.81
C LYS A 98 25.41 32.66 -15.58
N GLU A 99 26.70 32.65 -15.26
CA GLU A 99 27.62 31.68 -15.86
C GLU A 99 27.23 30.23 -15.53
N TRP A 100 27.45 29.33 -16.48
CA TRP A 100 27.41 27.90 -16.23
C TRP A 100 28.43 27.53 -15.14
N PRO A 101 28.08 26.57 -14.25
CA PRO A 101 29.05 25.93 -13.36
C PRO A 101 30.20 25.31 -14.17
N LYS A 102 31.33 25.05 -13.51
CA LYS A 102 32.49 24.39 -14.15
C LYS A 102 32.10 23.09 -14.84
N GLN A 103 31.35 22.24 -14.12
CA GLN A 103 30.74 21.04 -14.64
C GLN A 103 29.30 20.99 -14.15
N PHE A 104 28.37 20.60 -15.02
CA PHE A 104 26.95 20.52 -14.72
C PHE A 104 26.29 19.45 -15.57
N LYS A 105 25.12 18.97 -15.15
CA LYS A 105 24.28 18.13 -16.01
C LYS A 105 22.94 18.81 -16.25
N ILE A 106 22.41 18.59 -17.45
CA ILE A 106 21.02 18.89 -17.78
C ILE A 106 20.23 17.59 -17.62
N SER A 107 19.24 17.62 -16.75
CA SER A 107 18.32 16.51 -16.54
C SER A 107 16.96 16.85 -17.17
N ILE A 108 16.39 15.89 -17.90
CA ILE A 108 15.04 15.96 -18.44
C ILE A 108 14.29 14.74 -17.93
N ASN A 109 13.28 15.00 -17.10
CA ASN A 109 12.47 13.94 -16.53
C ASN A 109 11.36 13.50 -17.51
N ARG A 110 10.68 12.39 -17.20
CA ARG A 110 9.72 11.76 -18.10
C ARG A 110 8.37 12.47 -18.17
N THR A 111 8.17 13.53 -17.38
CA THR A 111 6.99 14.39 -17.51
C THR A 111 7.00 15.19 -18.81
N LEU A 112 8.15 15.30 -19.51
CA LEU A 112 8.20 15.85 -20.86
C LEU A 112 7.32 15.03 -21.81
N THR A 113 6.35 15.70 -22.44
CA THR A 113 5.45 15.09 -23.42
C THR A 113 5.54 15.73 -24.80
N ASP A 114 5.20 14.95 -25.82
CA ASP A 114 4.85 15.45 -27.15
C ASP A 114 3.45 16.11 -27.15
N TYR A 115 2.98 16.57 -28.32
CA TYR A 115 1.62 17.09 -28.47
C TYR A 115 0.51 16.03 -28.34
N SER A 116 0.85 14.76 -28.51
CA SER A 116 -0.06 13.60 -28.38
C SER A 116 -0.16 13.08 -26.94
N ARG A 117 0.56 13.70 -25.99
CA ARG A 117 0.68 13.33 -24.57
C ARG A 117 1.45 12.04 -24.31
N ASN A 118 2.33 11.62 -25.21
CA ASN A 118 3.27 10.54 -24.96
C ASN A 118 4.48 11.06 -24.19
N SER A 119 4.77 10.44 -23.05
CA SER A 119 5.92 10.76 -22.19
C SER A 119 7.21 10.09 -22.65
N LEU A 120 8.36 10.65 -22.26
CA LEU A 120 9.64 9.95 -22.44
C LEU A 120 9.63 8.56 -21.80
N LYS A 121 10.24 7.59 -22.50
CA LYS A 121 10.44 6.23 -21.96
C LYS A 121 11.49 6.17 -20.84
N ASN A 122 12.53 6.99 -20.95
CA ASN A 122 13.63 7.10 -19.98
C ASN A 122 13.85 8.58 -19.65
N PRO A 123 14.24 8.93 -18.42
CA PRO A 123 14.80 10.25 -18.17
C PRO A 123 16.09 10.42 -18.98
N ILE A 124 16.44 11.67 -19.27
CA ILE A 124 17.66 12.03 -20.00
C ILE A 124 18.56 12.81 -19.06
N GLN A 125 19.84 12.47 -19.01
CA GLN A 125 20.86 13.23 -18.29
C GLN A 125 22.05 13.46 -19.23
N ILE A 126 22.49 14.71 -19.36
CA ILE A 126 23.57 15.09 -20.27
C ILE A 126 24.58 15.93 -19.49
N PRO A 127 25.81 15.44 -19.26
CA PRO A 127 26.84 16.21 -18.60
C PRO A 127 27.49 17.18 -19.58
N PHE A 128 27.84 18.36 -19.06
CA PHE A 128 28.53 19.43 -19.74
C PHE A 128 29.67 19.95 -18.86
N SER A 129 30.71 20.48 -19.48
CA SER A 129 31.86 21.05 -18.79
C SER A 129 32.38 22.29 -19.52
N ARG A 130 32.76 23.31 -18.74
CA ARG A 130 33.53 24.46 -19.21
C ARG A 130 35.01 24.13 -19.40
N GLU A 131 35.43 22.97 -18.91
CA GLU A 131 36.79 22.44 -19.00
C GLU A 131 36.88 21.40 -20.13
N ASN A 132 38.09 20.87 -20.35
CA ASN A 132 38.36 19.87 -21.37
C ASN A 132 38.07 18.43 -20.92
N SER A 133 37.50 18.25 -19.73
CA SER A 133 37.13 16.96 -19.15
C SER A 133 35.76 17.03 -18.46
N ILE A 134 35.11 15.86 -18.34
CA ILE A 134 33.87 15.62 -17.60
C ILE A 134 34.15 14.48 -16.64
N ALA A 135 33.92 14.69 -15.35
CA ALA A 135 34.04 13.67 -14.32
C ALA A 135 32.63 13.36 -13.81
N PHE A 136 31.98 12.39 -14.43
CA PHE A 136 30.69 11.87 -13.96
C PHE A 136 30.68 10.35 -14.00
N ASN A 137 30.18 9.74 -12.92
CA ASN A 137 29.97 8.31 -12.78
C ASN A 137 28.47 7.98 -12.80
N ASP A 138 28.13 6.74 -13.17
CA ASP A 138 26.76 6.23 -13.11
C ASP A 138 26.53 5.45 -11.81
N ILE A 139 25.54 5.85 -11.00
CA ILE A 139 24.93 4.97 -10.00
C ILE A 139 23.64 4.40 -10.60
N LYS A 140 23.57 3.09 -10.76
CA LYS A 140 22.42 2.41 -11.38
C LYS A 140 21.57 1.67 -10.35
N GLY A 141 20.31 1.47 -10.65
CA GLY A 141 19.44 0.65 -9.81
C GLY A 141 18.14 0.23 -10.48
N SER A 142 17.36 -0.53 -9.72
CA SER A 142 16.11 -1.14 -10.18
C SER A 142 15.05 -1.12 -9.08
N LEU A 143 13.82 -0.83 -9.49
CA LEU A 143 12.64 -0.91 -8.65
C LEU A 143 12.02 -2.31 -8.74
N PHE A 144 11.52 -2.79 -7.61
CA PHE A 144 10.74 -4.01 -7.45
C PHE A 144 9.37 -3.65 -6.86
N ASN A 145 8.36 -4.48 -7.15
CA ASN A 145 6.98 -4.26 -6.70
C ASN A 145 6.40 -2.87 -7.05
N PHE A 146 6.72 -2.35 -8.23
CA PHE A 146 6.25 -1.04 -8.70
C PHE A 146 5.16 -1.17 -9.76
N ASP A 147 4.29 -0.17 -9.85
CA ASP A 147 3.26 -0.06 -10.88
C ASP A 147 3.83 0.64 -12.13
N THR A 148 3.87 -0.06 -13.26
CA THR A 148 4.44 0.44 -14.52
C THR A 148 3.67 1.64 -15.10
N LEU A 149 2.44 1.89 -14.64
CA LEU A 149 1.64 3.05 -15.03
C LEU A 149 2.05 4.34 -14.32
N ASN A 150 2.81 4.24 -13.22
CA ASN A 150 3.16 5.37 -12.38
C ASN A 150 4.61 5.84 -12.62
N PHE A 151 4.85 7.12 -12.32
CA PHE A 151 6.20 7.66 -12.28
C PHE A 151 6.77 7.51 -10.86
N TYR A 152 8.02 7.09 -10.77
CA TYR A 152 8.76 7.03 -9.51
C TYR A 152 9.93 7.98 -9.58
N HIS A 153 9.91 8.96 -8.68
CA HIS A 153 11.02 9.89 -8.49
C HIS A 153 12.04 9.24 -7.56
N ILE A 154 13.30 9.31 -7.94
CA ILE A 154 14.40 8.64 -7.23
C ILE A 154 15.38 9.71 -6.77
N TYR A 155 15.68 9.71 -5.48
CA TYR A 155 16.53 10.69 -4.81
C TYR A 155 17.75 10.01 -4.24
N LEU A 156 18.90 10.58 -4.50
CA LEU A 156 20.12 10.32 -3.77
C LEU A 156 20.22 11.36 -2.66
N LEU A 157 20.20 10.90 -1.41
CA LEU A 157 20.13 11.73 -0.22
C LEU A 157 21.36 11.55 0.67
N ASP A 158 21.73 12.59 1.41
CA ASP A 158 22.63 12.48 2.56
C ASP A 158 21.91 11.94 3.81
N GLU A 159 22.65 11.74 4.90
CA GLU A 159 22.11 11.24 6.17
C GLU A 159 21.10 12.21 6.83
N ASN A 160 21.12 13.48 6.42
CA ASN A 160 20.17 14.51 6.89
C ASN A 160 18.97 14.66 5.94
N LEU A 161 18.81 13.75 4.98
CA LEU A 161 17.77 13.78 3.94
C LEU A 161 17.89 14.94 2.95
N SER A 162 19.05 15.59 2.85
CA SER A 162 19.32 16.62 1.85
C SER A 162 19.52 15.98 0.47
N ILE A 163 18.95 16.61 -0.55
CA ILE A 163 19.04 16.10 -1.93
C ILE A 163 20.44 16.36 -2.50
N ILE A 164 21.15 15.28 -2.84
CA ILE A 164 22.39 15.32 -3.60
C ILE A 164 22.10 15.34 -5.09
N SER A 165 21.21 14.45 -5.53
CA SER A 165 20.87 14.26 -6.93
C SER A 165 19.49 13.62 -7.06
N LYS A 166 18.80 13.89 -8.16
CA LYS A 166 17.47 13.32 -8.44
C LYS A 166 17.31 12.86 -9.89
N THR A 167 16.54 11.80 -10.06
CA THR A 167 16.20 11.19 -11.36
C THR A 167 14.82 10.53 -11.28
N GLU A 168 14.44 9.79 -12.30
CA GLU A 168 13.23 8.98 -12.32
C GLU A 168 13.53 7.55 -12.78
N SER A 169 12.66 6.60 -12.46
CA SER A 169 12.71 5.29 -13.11
C SER A 169 12.16 5.36 -14.53
N ASN A 170 12.67 4.49 -15.41
CA ASN A 170 12.08 4.24 -16.70
C ASN A 170 10.85 3.33 -16.61
N ILE A 171 10.21 3.06 -17.75
CA ILE A 171 9.02 2.19 -17.83
C ILE A 171 9.23 0.76 -17.30
N ASN A 172 10.49 0.31 -17.20
CA ASN A 172 10.87 -1.01 -16.70
C ASN A 172 11.41 -0.96 -15.27
N GLY A 173 11.24 0.16 -14.56
CA GLY A 173 11.70 0.34 -13.18
C GLY A 173 13.20 0.52 -13.02
N LYS A 174 13.98 0.69 -14.10
CA LYS A 174 15.42 0.96 -14.00
C LYS A 174 15.69 2.45 -13.88
N PHE A 175 16.67 2.83 -13.08
CA PHE A 175 17.09 4.23 -12.92
C PHE A 175 18.62 4.35 -12.93
N ASN A 176 19.11 5.55 -13.22
CA ASN A 176 20.52 5.91 -13.06
C ASN A 176 20.69 7.36 -12.59
N PHE A 177 21.75 7.62 -11.86
CA PHE A 177 22.23 8.96 -11.54
C PHE A 177 23.57 9.21 -12.23
N LEU A 178 23.72 10.34 -12.91
CA LEU A 178 25.03 10.88 -13.25
C LEU A 178 25.51 11.78 -12.11
N ILE A 179 26.61 11.43 -11.46
CA ILE A 179 27.15 12.06 -10.24
C ILE A 179 28.64 12.40 -10.39
N GLN A 180 29.15 13.40 -9.65
CA GLN A 180 30.54 13.86 -9.77
C GLN A 180 31.51 13.27 -8.74
N ASP A 181 31.03 12.78 -7.60
CA ASP A 181 31.88 12.22 -6.53
C ASP A 181 32.08 10.70 -6.69
N ASP A 182 33.01 10.14 -5.93
CA ASP A 182 33.41 8.73 -5.98
C ASP A 182 32.96 7.93 -4.74
N ASP A 183 32.56 8.59 -3.63
CA ASP A 183 32.07 7.90 -2.43
C ASP A 183 30.68 8.36 -2.02
N TYR A 184 29.71 7.45 -2.19
CA TYR A 184 28.33 7.61 -1.75
C TYR A 184 27.88 6.46 -0.83
N SER A 185 28.82 5.75 -0.20
CA SER A 185 28.54 4.54 0.57
C SER A 185 27.59 4.77 1.75
N ASN A 186 27.65 5.96 2.38
CA ASN A 186 26.80 6.36 3.49
C ASN A 186 25.45 6.98 3.05
N ASN A 187 25.32 7.30 1.76
CA ASN A 187 24.11 7.90 1.23
C ASN A 187 22.96 6.89 1.09
N ILE A 188 21.79 7.45 0.79
CA ILE A 188 20.54 6.70 0.73
C ILE A 188 19.84 6.99 -0.58
N ILE A 189 19.28 5.94 -1.16
CA ILE A 189 18.38 6.07 -2.30
C ILE A 189 16.96 5.95 -1.79
N LEU A 190 16.16 6.97 -2.07
CA LEU A 190 14.72 7.01 -1.77
C LEU A 190 13.94 7.06 -3.08
N ALA A 191 13.04 6.11 -3.28
CA ALA A 191 12.10 6.10 -4.39
C ALA A 191 10.70 6.46 -3.87
N ILE A 192 10.00 7.39 -4.53
CA ILE A 192 8.63 7.81 -4.18
C ILE A 192 7.77 7.84 -5.44
N GLU A 193 6.58 7.25 -5.36
CA GLU A 193 5.56 7.33 -6.40
C GLU A 193 5.02 8.76 -6.53
N LYS A 194 4.92 9.30 -7.76
CA LYS A 194 4.17 10.54 -8.10
C LYS A 194 4.39 11.71 -7.13
N GLN A 195 5.63 12.00 -6.75
CA GLN A 195 5.95 13.03 -5.76
C GLN A 195 5.31 14.41 -6.04
N SER A 196 4.86 15.09 -4.98
CA SER A 196 4.21 16.40 -5.06
C SER A 196 4.93 17.52 -4.29
N SER A 197 5.74 17.17 -3.30
CA SER A 197 6.49 18.08 -2.44
C SER A 197 7.85 17.47 -2.05
N GLU A 198 8.78 18.28 -1.56
CA GLU A 198 10.08 17.80 -1.06
C GLU A 198 10.06 17.43 0.44
N ASN A 199 8.88 17.43 1.08
CA ASN A 199 8.73 16.91 2.45
C ASN A 199 8.59 15.39 2.44
N PHE A 200 9.72 14.69 2.39
CA PHE A 200 9.74 13.22 2.27
C PHE A 200 9.00 12.51 3.41
N ASN A 201 9.08 13.03 4.63
CA ASN A 201 8.40 12.44 5.79
C ASN A 201 6.88 12.44 5.64
N GLU A 202 6.31 13.48 5.01
CA GLU A 202 4.87 13.53 4.70
C GLU A 202 4.53 12.67 3.47
N GLU A 203 5.36 12.72 2.43
CA GLU A 203 5.10 12.02 1.17
C GLU A 203 4.99 10.49 1.38
N ILE A 204 5.88 9.88 2.18
CA ILE A 204 5.84 8.44 2.45
C ILE A 204 4.60 8.00 3.24
N ARG A 205 3.86 8.93 3.87
CA ARG A 205 2.60 8.62 4.56
C ARG A 205 1.47 8.36 3.61
N PHE A 206 1.55 8.89 2.39
CA PHE A 206 0.43 8.85 1.44
C PHE A 206 0.78 8.13 0.14
N LYS A 207 2.07 7.94 -0.15
CA LYS A 207 2.55 7.39 -1.41
C LYS A 207 3.44 6.19 -1.20
N ASN A 208 3.39 5.29 -2.18
CA ASN A 208 4.26 4.13 -2.22
C ASN A 208 5.71 4.59 -2.31
N TYR A 209 6.57 3.96 -1.54
CA TYR A 209 7.96 4.37 -1.42
C TYR A 209 8.89 3.17 -1.21
N GLY A 210 10.18 3.38 -1.40
CA GLY A 210 11.19 2.37 -1.09
C GLY A 210 12.53 3.02 -0.77
N LEU A 211 13.28 2.39 0.13
CA LEU A 211 14.61 2.84 0.55
C LEU A 211 15.68 1.83 0.15
N SER A 212 16.91 2.33 -0.04
CA SER A 212 18.10 1.48 -0.20
C SER A 212 18.29 0.56 1.00
N ASN A 213 18.58 -0.72 0.73
CA ASN A 213 18.79 -1.77 1.73
C ASN A 213 20.27 -2.10 1.99
N GLN A 214 21.18 -1.41 1.32
CA GLN A 214 22.62 -1.63 1.40
C GLN A 214 23.37 -0.31 1.14
N PRO A 215 24.67 -0.24 1.46
CA PRO A 215 25.53 0.84 0.96
C PRO A 215 25.44 0.95 -0.56
N ILE A 216 25.42 2.19 -1.06
CA ILE A 216 25.23 2.43 -2.49
C ILE A 216 26.41 1.87 -3.27
N ASN A 217 26.11 1.14 -4.36
CA ASN A 217 27.11 0.74 -5.35
C ASN A 217 26.87 1.46 -6.69
N PHE A 218 27.81 1.34 -7.63
CA PHE A 218 27.66 1.93 -8.97
C PHE A 218 26.85 1.05 -9.95
N ASP A 219 26.88 -0.27 -9.80
CA ASP A 219 26.33 -1.23 -10.77
C ASP A 219 24.82 -1.48 -10.68
N ASN A 220 24.30 -1.69 -9.47
CA ASN A 220 22.88 -1.95 -9.22
C ASN A 220 22.52 -1.77 -7.74
N ASN A 221 21.52 -0.93 -7.50
CA ASN A 221 20.87 -0.71 -6.22
C ASN A 221 19.39 -1.13 -6.31
N PRO A 222 19.02 -2.33 -5.78
CA PRO A 222 17.63 -2.78 -5.77
C PRO A 222 16.82 -2.03 -4.71
N ILE A 223 15.64 -1.54 -5.09
CA ILE A 223 14.71 -0.84 -4.20
C ILE A 223 13.35 -1.53 -4.31
N TYR A 224 12.83 -2.01 -3.18
CA TYR A 224 11.48 -2.56 -3.13
C TYR A 224 10.48 -1.44 -2.80
N ILE A 225 9.46 -1.28 -3.65
CA ILE A 225 8.39 -0.31 -3.43
C ILE A 225 7.33 -0.94 -2.52
N SER A 226 7.13 -0.36 -1.35
CA SER A 226 6.11 -0.73 -0.37
C SER A 226 4.95 0.25 -0.38
N GLU A 227 3.83 -0.20 0.20
CA GLU A 227 2.69 0.63 0.52
C GLU A 227 3.07 1.82 1.43
N PRO A 228 2.25 2.88 1.49
CA PRO A 228 2.56 4.06 2.27
C PRO A 228 2.50 3.77 3.77
N LEU A 229 3.38 4.42 4.54
CA LEU A 229 3.40 4.34 6.00
C LEU A 229 2.35 5.25 6.64
N ARG A 230 1.07 4.99 6.33
CA ARG A 230 -0.06 5.78 6.83
C ARG A 230 -0.10 5.77 8.35
N PHE A 231 -0.29 6.95 8.91
CA PHE A 231 -0.76 7.09 10.29
C PHE A 231 -2.27 7.24 10.27
N PHE A 232 -2.91 6.51 11.16
CA PHE A 232 -4.33 6.62 11.42
C PHE A 232 -4.54 7.44 12.68
N ASP A 233 -5.61 8.22 12.68
CA ASP A 233 -6.01 9.05 13.81
C ASP A 233 -7.42 8.65 14.26
N ILE A 234 -7.86 9.14 15.41
CA ILE A 234 -9.23 8.99 15.88
C ILE A 234 -10.11 9.91 15.03
N ASN A 235 -10.97 9.31 14.21
CA ASN A 235 -11.94 10.04 13.40
C ASN A 235 -13.10 10.56 14.28
N ASN A 236 -13.69 9.67 15.10
CA ASN A 236 -14.72 10.05 16.06
C ASN A 236 -14.84 9.02 17.20
N ILE A 237 -15.62 9.39 18.22
CA ILE A 237 -16.08 8.50 19.28
C ILE A 237 -17.61 8.55 19.29
N THR A 238 -18.24 7.39 19.21
CA THR A 238 -19.70 7.24 19.25
C THR A 238 -20.08 6.46 20.50
N LEU A 239 -20.78 7.09 21.43
CA LEU A 239 -21.33 6.39 22.59
C LEU A 239 -22.60 5.63 22.20
N ILE A 240 -22.70 4.38 22.65
CA ILE A 240 -23.89 3.53 22.54
C ILE A 240 -24.75 3.73 23.80
N ASN A 241 -24.10 3.82 24.96
CA ASN A 241 -24.71 4.26 26.23
C ASN A 241 -23.67 5.02 27.07
N LYS A 242 -24.04 5.43 28.30
CA LYS A 242 -23.15 6.15 29.22
C LYS A 242 -21.91 5.35 29.68
N ASN A 243 -21.92 4.03 29.50
CA ASN A 243 -20.87 3.12 29.97
C ASN A 243 -20.09 2.45 28.82
N TYR A 244 -20.54 2.60 27.56
CA TYR A 244 -19.97 1.92 26.40
C TYR A 244 -20.07 2.75 25.12
N GLY A 245 -19.01 2.71 24.32
CA GLY A 245 -19.00 3.27 22.98
C GLY A 245 -17.90 2.71 22.09
N GLU A 246 -17.84 3.24 20.88
CA GLU A 246 -16.88 2.87 19.85
C GLU A 246 -15.99 4.07 19.51
N ILE A 247 -14.69 3.83 19.42
CA ILE A 247 -13.70 4.74 18.88
C ILE A 247 -13.43 4.27 17.45
N ILE A 248 -13.72 5.13 16.48
CA ILE A 248 -13.55 4.81 15.06
C ILE A 248 -12.32 5.53 14.56
N LEU A 249 -11.35 4.77 14.05
CA LEU A 249 -10.15 5.32 13.44
C LEU A 249 -10.43 5.79 12.01
N THR A 250 -9.53 6.60 11.44
CA THR A 250 -9.64 7.11 10.05
C THR A 250 -9.64 6.02 8.98
N ASN A 251 -9.16 4.81 9.28
CA ASN A 251 -9.23 3.64 8.39
C ASN A 251 -10.52 2.81 8.56
N GLY A 252 -11.38 3.17 9.51
CA GLY A 252 -12.61 2.45 9.85
C GLY A 252 -12.43 1.32 10.87
N GLU A 253 -11.21 1.04 11.34
CA GLU A 253 -11.00 0.12 12.46
C GLU A 253 -11.63 0.67 13.74
N LYS A 254 -12.12 -0.25 14.58
CA LYS A 254 -12.84 0.07 15.80
C LYS A 254 -12.07 -0.37 17.03
N TYR A 255 -12.04 0.53 18.00
CA TYR A 255 -11.73 0.25 19.39
C TYR A 255 -12.98 0.46 20.23
N PHE A 256 -13.06 -0.24 21.35
CA PHE A 256 -14.24 -0.26 22.20
C PHE A 256 -13.92 0.41 23.53
N LEU A 257 -14.70 1.44 23.87
CA LEU A 257 -14.49 2.25 25.05
C LEU A 257 -15.47 1.83 26.15
N ILE A 258 -14.95 1.38 27.28
CA ILE A 258 -15.70 1.09 28.50
C ILE A 258 -15.48 2.23 29.49
N LEU A 259 -16.58 2.83 29.95
CA LEU A 259 -16.59 3.98 30.85
C LEU A 259 -17.17 3.62 32.21
N ASN A 260 -16.45 3.97 33.27
CA ASN A 260 -16.93 3.96 34.65
C ASN A 260 -17.41 2.59 35.17
N GLU A 261 -16.97 1.48 34.57
CA GLU A 261 -17.33 0.11 34.95
C GLU A 261 -16.12 -0.71 35.47
N PRO A 262 -15.82 -0.66 36.78
CA PRO A 262 -14.60 -1.26 37.34
C PRO A 262 -14.47 -2.77 37.13
N PHE A 263 -15.59 -3.48 36.96
CA PHE A 263 -15.61 -4.91 36.67
C PHE A 263 -14.77 -5.26 35.43
N PHE A 264 -14.92 -4.48 34.34
CA PHE A 264 -14.22 -4.72 33.08
C PHE A 264 -12.80 -4.19 33.05
N LYS A 265 -12.36 -3.45 34.09
CA LYS A 265 -11.03 -2.84 34.11
C LYS A 265 -9.93 -3.85 33.79
N LYS A 266 -9.96 -5.05 34.40
CA LYS A 266 -8.97 -6.12 34.13
C LYS A 266 -9.17 -6.83 32.79
N LEU A 267 -10.39 -6.87 32.28
CA LEU A 267 -10.73 -7.52 31.01
C LEU A 267 -10.29 -6.68 29.78
N CYS A 268 -10.00 -5.39 29.98
CA CYS A 268 -9.55 -4.50 28.91
C CYS A 268 -8.01 -4.40 28.78
N PHE A 269 -7.23 -4.95 29.70
CA PHE A 269 -5.78 -4.72 29.72
C PHE A 269 -4.98 -5.57 28.72
N ASP A 270 -5.52 -6.70 28.24
CA ASP A 270 -4.64 -7.76 27.72
C ASP A 270 -4.87 -8.27 26.30
N LYS A 271 -5.92 -7.88 25.58
CA LYS A 271 -6.10 -8.09 24.11
C LYS A 271 -7.51 -7.62 23.70
N ASP A 272 -7.71 -7.33 22.43
CA ASP A 272 -9.02 -7.11 21.76
C ASP A 272 -9.58 -5.69 21.70
N ASN A 273 -8.73 -4.68 21.47
CA ASN A 273 -9.15 -3.31 21.15
C ASN A 273 -10.07 -2.64 22.19
N TYR A 274 -10.21 -3.19 23.40
CA TYR A 274 -10.99 -2.63 24.50
C TYR A 274 -10.15 -1.67 25.36
N ILE A 275 -10.74 -0.54 25.73
CA ILE A 275 -10.09 0.52 26.52
C ILE A 275 -10.99 0.88 27.69
N PHE A 276 -10.45 0.82 28.90
CA PHE A 276 -11.16 1.25 30.10
C PHE A 276 -10.75 2.67 30.50
N LYS A 277 -11.73 3.55 30.74
CA LYS A 277 -11.53 4.89 31.28
C LYS A 277 -12.54 5.23 32.36
N ASN A 278 -12.10 5.99 33.37
CA ASN A 278 -13.01 6.72 34.24
C ASN A 278 -13.24 8.10 33.61
N TYR A 279 -14.50 8.52 33.49
CA TYR A 279 -14.86 9.75 32.82
C TYR A 279 -16.02 10.46 33.51
N ASP A 280 -15.81 11.73 33.86
CA ASP A 280 -16.86 12.65 34.29
C ASP A 280 -17.29 13.48 33.07
N PHE A 281 -18.53 13.30 32.61
CA PHE A 281 -19.13 13.92 31.42
C PHE A 281 -19.17 15.47 31.44
N LYS A 282 -18.58 16.09 32.46
CA LYS A 282 -18.39 17.54 32.57
C LYS A 282 -17.10 18.05 31.91
N ASP A 283 -16.09 17.19 31.77
CA ASP A 283 -14.77 17.56 31.25
C ASP A 283 -14.44 16.85 29.93
N SER A 284 -13.22 17.03 29.41
CA SER A 284 -12.70 16.33 28.24
C SER A 284 -12.09 14.99 28.63
N LEU A 285 -12.40 13.95 27.86
CA LEU A 285 -11.79 12.63 27.92
C LEU A 285 -10.56 12.60 27.01
N GLU A 286 -9.39 12.39 27.60
CA GLU A 286 -8.16 12.12 26.85
C GLU A 286 -8.08 10.63 26.49
N ILE A 287 -7.96 10.35 25.19
CA ILE A 287 -7.71 9.03 24.64
C ILE A 287 -6.31 8.99 24.06
N ASN A 288 -5.51 8.06 24.59
CA ASN A 288 -4.15 7.77 24.12
C ASN A 288 -4.12 6.34 23.60
N LEU A 289 -3.83 6.17 22.31
CA LEU A 289 -3.70 4.85 21.68
C LEU A 289 -2.28 4.68 21.14
N LYS A 290 -1.74 3.48 21.34
CA LYS A 290 -0.52 3.03 20.68
C LYS A 290 -0.92 2.16 19.50
N LEU A 291 -0.62 2.63 18.29
CA LEU A 291 -0.93 1.97 17.03
C LEU A 291 0.36 1.55 16.33
N SER A 292 0.21 0.78 15.25
CA SER A 292 1.30 0.42 14.37
C SER A 292 0.87 0.44 12.91
N ASN A 293 1.83 0.74 12.03
CA ASN A 293 1.72 0.41 10.61
C ASN A 293 2.58 -0.83 10.33
N GLN A 294 2.93 -1.07 9.06
CA GLN A 294 3.69 -2.27 8.69
C GLN A 294 5.11 -2.31 9.31
N VAL A 295 5.74 -1.16 9.59
CA VAL A 295 7.17 -1.07 9.94
C VAL A 295 7.48 -0.29 11.22
N GLU A 296 6.56 0.52 11.74
CA GLU A 296 6.75 1.34 12.93
C GLU A 296 5.50 1.43 13.81
N GLU A 297 5.74 1.63 15.11
CA GLU A 297 4.72 1.94 16.11
C GLU A 297 4.66 3.46 16.31
N TYR A 298 3.47 3.99 16.59
CA TYR A 298 3.25 5.40 16.85
C TYR A 298 2.11 5.60 17.86
N ASP A 299 2.16 6.70 18.59
CA ASP A 299 1.15 7.07 19.56
C ASP A 299 0.25 8.17 19.00
N ILE A 300 -1.04 8.11 19.33
CA ILE A 300 -2.01 9.18 19.06
C ILE A 300 -2.68 9.60 20.37
N SER A 301 -2.93 10.90 20.51
CA SER A 301 -3.47 11.51 21.72
C SER A 301 -4.46 12.62 21.37
N ASN A 302 -5.73 12.39 21.66
CA ASN A 302 -6.81 13.32 21.33
C ASN A 302 -7.74 13.48 22.53
N SER A 303 -8.31 14.68 22.68
CA SER A 303 -9.25 15.00 23.76
C SER A 303 -10.65 15.20 23.21
N PHE A 304 -11.65 14.57 23.82
CA PHE A 304 -13.03 14.59 23.39
C PHE A 304 -13.96 14.99 24.52
N LYS A 305 -14.99 15.79 24.23
CA LYS A 305 -16.07 16.03 25.18
C LYS A 305 -17.28 15.19 24.78
N LEU A 306 -17.65 14.21 25.59
CA LEU A 306 -18.78 13.32 25.32
C LEU A 306 -20.01 13.80 26.11
N LEU A 307 -21.20 13.42 25.64
CA LEU A 307 -22.48 13.75 26.28
C LEU A 307 -23.06 12.51 26.95
N GLU A 308 -23.56 12.67 28.17
CA GLU A 308 -24.09 11.57 29.00
C GLU A 308 -25.46 11.05 28.51
N SER A 309 -26.18 11.81 27.68
CA SER A 309 -27.61 11.59 27.39
C SER A 309 -27.93 10.44 26.43
N VAL A 310 -27.02 9.48 26.23
CA VAL A 310 -27.25 8.34 25.34
C VAL A 310 -27.84 7.20 26.16
N ILE A 311 -29.12 6.90 25.91
CA ILE A 311 -29.84 5.78 26.53
C ILE A 311 -29.95 4.67 25.49
N ASP A 312 -29.43 3.49 25.85
CA ASP A 312 -29.56 2.30 25.03
C ASP A 312 -30.77 1.49 25.44
N THR A 313 -31.62 1.17 24.48
CA THR A 313 -32.83 0.37 24.70
C THR A 313 -32.78 -0.98 24.02
N LEU A 314 -31.68 -1.28 23.32
CA LEU A 314 -31.52 -2.54 22.60
C LEU A 314 -30.81 -3.54 23.49
N PRO A 315 -31.29 -4.80 23.55
CA PRO A 315 -30.59 -5.84 24.27
C PRO A 315 -29.36 -6.33 23.49
N PRO A 316 -28.40 -6.97 24.20
CA PRO A 316 -27.28 -7.62 23.54
C PRO A 316 -27.79 -8.80 22.71
N SER A 317 -27.01 -9.21 21.71
CA SER A 317 -27.32 -10.36 20.87
C SER A 317 -26.08 -11.22 20.63
N ILE A 318 -26.26 -12.52 20.37
CA ILE A 318 -25.14 -13.41 20.01
C ILE A 318 -24.88 -13.25 18.50
N ILE A 319 -23.71 -12.72 18.14
CA ILE A 319 -23.35 -12.43 16.74
C ILE A 319 -22.51 -13.52 16.10
N ASP A 320 -21.75 -14.27 16.90
CA ASP A 320 -20.92 -15.37 16.42
C ASP A 320 -20.76 -16.46 17.48
N LYS A 321 -20.55 -17.69 17.02
CA LYS A 321 -20.30 -18.86 17.86
C LYS A 321 -19.30 -19.79 17.18
N LYS A 322 -18.31 -20.27 17.93
CA LYS A 322 -17.23 -21.11 17.39
C LYS A 322 -16.83 -22.20 18.36
N ASN A 323 -16.64 -23.42 17.88
CA ASN A 323 -16.03 -24.50 18.66
C ASN A 323 -14.57 -24.72 18.26
N ILE A 324 -13.63 -24.49 19.19
CA ILE A 324 -12.19 -24.66 18.97
C ILE A 324 -11.61 -25.45 20.14
N ASN A 325 -10.99 -26.61 19.87
CA ASN A 325 -10.26 -27.41 20.87
C ASN A 325 -11.06 -27.67 22.18
N ASN A 326 -12.34 -28.03 22.07
CA ASN A 326 -13.29 -28.27 23.19
C ASN A 326 -13.66 -27.02 24.00
N ASN A 327 -13.35 -25.82 23.50
CA ASN A 327 -13.88 -24.57 24.02
C ASN A 327 -14.90 -24.00 23.04
N PHE A 328 -16.08 -23.67 23.54
CA PHE A 328 -17.16 -23.05 22.80
C PHE A 328 -17.17 -21.56 23.10
N PHE A 329 -16.92 -20.75 22.08
CA PHE A 329 -16.85 -19.31 22.16
C PHE A 329 -18.18 -18.68 21.76
N LEU A 330 -18.65 -17.72 22.54
CA LEU A 330 -19.84 -16.93 22.30
C LEU A 330 -19.47 -15.45 22.21
N GLN A 331 -19.62 -14.88 21.03
CA GLN A 331 -19.41 -13.46 20.78
C GLN A 331 -20.74 -12.73 20.84
N PHE A 332 -20.79 -11.68 21.66
CA PHE A 332 -21.93 -10.80 21.80
C PHE A 332 -21.75 -9.52 20.99
N SER A 333 -22.85 -8.85 20.64
CA SER A 333 -22.87 -7.58 19.90
C SER A 333 -22.27 -6.41 20.68
N GLU A 334 -22.18 -6.55 22.00
CA GLU A 334 -21.70 -5.52 22.94
C GLU A 334 -21.21 -6.18 24.24
N PRO A 335 -20.58 -5.41 25.14
CA PRO A 335 -20.17 -5.91 26.44
C PRO A 335 -21.35 -6.40 27.29
N ILE A 336 -21.18 -7.56 27.93
CA ILE A 336 -22.24 -8.16 28.74
C ILE A 336 -21.80 -8.36 30.19
N TYR A 337 -22.76 -8.19 31.10
CA TYR A 337 -22.68 -8.57 32.49
C TYR A 337 -23.49 -9.83 32.75
N ILE A 338 -22.86 -10.77 33.46
CA ILE A 338 -23.51 -11.97 33.99
C ILE A 338 -23.58 -11.83 35.50
N ASP A 339 -24.78 -12.03 36.07
CA ASP A 339 -24.95 -12.02 37.51
C ASP A 339 -24.08 -13.10 38.17
N SER A 340 -23.10 -12.66 38.95
CA SER A 340 -22.12 -13.47 39.68
C SER A 340 -22.73 -14.55 40.59
N LEU A 341 -23.98 -14.37 41.04
CA LEU A 341 -24.69 -15.33 41.89
C LEU A 341 -25.39 -16.43 41.09
N SER A 342 -25.32 -16.37 39.76
CA SER A 342 -26.01 -17.27 38.85
C SER A 342 -25.07 -17.82 37.78
N ASN A 343 -25.28 -19.08 37.37
CA ASN A 343 -24.63 -19.63 36.18
C ASN A 343 -25.68 -19.77 35.07
N PRO A 344 -25.64 -18.92 34.02
CA PRO A 344 -26.66 -18.94 32.97
C PRO A 344 -26.45 -20.09 31.97
N PHE A 345 -25.28 -20.75 31.99
CA PHE A 345 -24.92 -21.76 31.00
C PHE A 345 -25.00 -23.16 31.60
N TYR A 346 -25.75 -24.06 30.96
CA TYR A 346 -25.83 -25.45 31.41
C TYR A 346 -26.07 -26.43 30.25
N THR A 347 -25.81 -27.71 30.50
CA THR A 347 -26.25 -28.82 29.64
C THR A 347 -27.31 -29.63 30.38
N MET A 348 -28.10 -30.40 29.63
CA MET A 348 -29.03 -31.36 30.19
C MET A 348 -28.67 -32.76 29.70
N ASN A 349 -28.77 -33.74 30.59
CA ASN A 349 -28.73 -35.16 30.19
C ASN A 349 -30.11 -35.65 29.73
N GLU A 350 -30.20 -36.90 29.31
CA GLU A 350 -31.46 -37.53 28.85
C GLU A 350 -32.56 -37.51 29.92
N ASP A 351 -32.19 -37.51 31.20
CA ASP A 351 -33.10 -37.43 32.36
C ASP A 351 -33.48 -35.98 32.76
N SER A 352 -33.14 -34.98 31.92
CA SER A 352 -33.41 -33.55 32.19
C SER A 352 -32.72 -32.95 33.42
N LEU A 353 -31.65 -33.58 33.93
CA LEU A 353 -30.82 -33.01 35.00
C LEU A 353 -29.92 -31.91 34.43
N LYS A 354 -29.91 -30.74 35.09
CA LYS A 354 -29.09 -29.59 34.71
C LYS A 354 -27.65 -29.74 35.22
N PHE A 355 -26.68 -29.59 34.33
CA PHE A 355 -25.24 -29.53 34.65
C PHE A 355 -24.68 -28.17 34.23
N ASN A 356 -24.30 -27.35 35.21
CA ASN A 356 -23.76 -26.02 34.96
C ASN A 356 -22.41 -26.09 34.24
N LEU A 357 -22.22 -25.22 33.26
CA LEU A 357 -20.97 -25.07 32.52
C LEU A 357 -20.14 -23.94 33.11
N ASN A 358 -18.86 -24.19 33.32
CA ASN A 358 -17.94 -23.11 33.69
C ASN A 358 -17.68 -22.22 32.48
N TYR A 359 -17.65 -20.91 32.73
CA TYR A 359 -17.42 -19.89 31.72
C TYR A 359 -16.31 -18.94 32.15
N ASN A 360 -15.59 -18.39 31.18
CA ASN A 360 -14.61 -17.33 31.39
C ASN A 360 -14.91 -16.16 30.44
N TYR A 361 -14.71 -14.94 30.91
CA TYR A 361 -14.62 -13.78 30.03
C TYR A 361 -13.25 -13.79 29.37
N GLU A 362 -13.23 -13.89 28.04
CA GLU A 362 -12.01 -13.68 27.25
C GLU A 362 -11.79 -12.19 27.03
N ASN A 363 -12.88 -11.46 26.78
CA ASN A 363 -12.95 -10.00 26.77
C ASN A 363 -14.38 -9.56 27.18
N PRO A 364 -14.70 -8.25 27.29
CA PRO A 364 -16.01 -7.78 27.73
C PRO A 364 -17.22 -8.33 26.93
N SER A 365 -17.02 -8.72 25.68
CA SER A 365 -18.06 -9.19 24.75
C SER A 365 -17.90 -10.65 24.31
N LEU A 366 -16.90 -11.36 24.82
CA LEU A 366 -16.55 -12.72 24.39
C LEU A 366 -16.42 -13.63 25.60
N ILE A 367 -17.20 -14.72 25.58
CA ILE A 367 -17.18 -15.74 26.62
C ILE A 367 -16.70 -17.07 26.04
N SER A 368 -15.83 -17.76 26.77
CA SER A 368 -15.49 -19.15 26.50
C SER A 368 -16.16 -20.09 27.49
N LEU A 369 -16.68 -21.21 26.97
CA LEU A 369 -17.32 -22.28 27.71
C LEU A 369 -16.55 -23.57 27.48
N ARG A 370 -16.16 -24.27 28.53
CA ARG A 370 -15.55 -25.60 28.39
C ARG A 370 -16.65 -26.64 28.20
N THR A 371 -16.73 -27.24 27.02
CA THR A 371 -17.80 -28.21 26.69
C THR A 371 -17.25 -29.44 25.96
N LEU A 372 -18.01 -30.53 25.97
CA LEU A 372 -17.74 -31.71 25.17
C LEU A 372 -18.35 -31.55 23.78
N VAL A 373 -17.68 -32.12 22.77
CA VAL A 373 -18.15 -32.16 21.39
C VAL A 373 -19.49 -32.91 21.33
N ASN A 374 -20.48 -32.33 20.63
CA ASN A 374 -21.85 -32.84 20.41
C ASN A 374 -22.88 -32.62 21.52
N ASN A 375 -22.66 -31.67 22.43
CA ASN A 375 -23.68 -31.29 23.43
C ASN A 375 -24.56 -30.12 22.96
N SER A 376 -25.75 -30.04 23.53
CA SER A 376 -26.59 -28.84 23.44
C SER A 376 -26.38 -27.99 24.70
N ILE A 377 -26.07 -26.71 24.50
CA ILE A 377 -25.89 -25.71 25.55
C ILE A 377 -27.19 -24.93 25.68
N TYR A 378 -27.70 -24.87 26.89
CA TYR A 378 -28.83 -24.03 27.27
C TYR A 378 -28.31 -22.75 27.91
N ILE A 379 -28.92 -21.62 27.55
CA ILE A 379 -28.56 -20.29 28.04
C ILE A 379 -29.79 -19.63 28.65
N GLU A 380 -29.75 -19.36 29.95
CA GLU A 380 -30.73 -18.52 30.64
C GLU A 380 -30.44 -17.04 30.34
N CYS A 381 -31.11 -16.50 29.33
CA CYS A 381 -30.87 -15.14 28.83
C CYS A 381 -31.15 -14.03 29.84
N ASP A 382 -32.12 -14.23 30.73
CA ASP A 382 -32.58 -13.27 31.73
C ASP A 382 -31.55 -13.02 32.84
N LYS A 383 -30.40 -13.70 32.76
CA LYS A 383 -29.24 -13.54 33.65
C LYS A 383 -28.05 -12.87 32.97
N ILE A 384 -28.18 -12.57 31.67
CA ILE A 384 -27.18 -11.92 30.85
C ILE A 384 -27.76 -10.58 30.41
N LYS A 385 -27.09 -9.48 30.74
CA LYS A 385 -27.53 -8.13 30.38
C LYS A 385 -26.37 -7.31 29.82
N ASP A 386 -26.68 -6.24 29.10
CA ASP A 386 -25.69 -5.26 28.69
C ASP A 386 -25.28 -4.33 29.87
N LEU A 387 -24.56 -3.26 29.53
CA LEU A 387 -24.15 -2.20 30.44
C LEU A 387 -25.23 -1.14 30.73
N ASN A 388 -26.43 -1.29 30.17
CA ASN A 388 -27.58 -0.40 30.40
C ASN A 388 -28.83 -1.14 30.90
N ASP A 389 -28.63 -2.33 31.49
CA ASP A 389 -29.66 -3.19 32.08
C ASP A 389 -30.69 -3.80 31.11
N ASN A 390 -30.38 -3.88 29.81
CA ASN A 390 -31.15 -4.65 28.85
C ASN A 390 -30.71 -6.12 28.86
N PHE A 391 -31.64 -7.03 29.18
CA PHE A 391 -31.39 -8.47 29.18
C PHE A 391 -31.37 -9.06 27.76
N LEU A 392 -30.46 -10.01 27.51
CA LEU A 392 -30.26 -10.69 26.23
C LEU A 392 -31.59 -11.15 25.59
N CYS A 393 -32.43 -11.80 26.38
CA CYS A 393 -33.77 -12.25 26.02
C CYS A 393 -34.53 -12.68 27.29
N LYS A 394 -35.83 -12.98 27.18
CA LYS A 394 -36.64 -13.51 28.31
C LYS A 394 -36.73 -15.04 28.34
N ASP A 395 -36.30 -15.68 27.27
CA ASP A 395 -36.44 -17.12 27.06
C ASP A 395 -35.10 -17.85 27.26
N ILE A 396 -35.12 -19.18 27.17
CA ILE A 396 -33.91 -20.00 27.18
C ILE A 396 -33.47 -20.24 25.73
N ILE A 397 -32.22 -19.93 25.40
CA ILE A 397 -31.64 -20.23 24.09
C ILE A 397 -31.00 -21.62 24.13
N LEU A 398 -31.33 -22.46 23.14
CA LEU A 398 -30.67 -23.74 22.89
C LEU A 398 -29.66 -23.63 21.74
N LEU A 399 -28.39 -23.81 22.04
CA LEU A 399 -27.32 -23.84 21.06
C LEU A 399 -26.76 -25.26 20.90
N LYS A 400 -26.76 -25.76 19.67
CA LYS A 400 -25.99 -26.97 19.33
C LYS A 400 -24.53 -26.60 19.10
N THR A 401 -23.61 -27.36 19.69
CA THR A 401 -22.15 -27.16 19.55
C THR A 401 -21.57 -27.78 18.27
N GLU A 402 -22.41 -28.38 17.44
CA GLU A 402 -22.02 -28.91 16.13
C GLU A 402 -21.79 -27.74 15.17
N ASP A 403 -20.53 -27.46 14.87
CA ASP A 403 -20.18 -26.74 13.66
C ASP A 403 -20.14 -27.74 12.51
N LYS A 404 -20.77 -27.41 11.38
CA LYS A 404 -20.46 -28.05 10.10
C LYS A 404 -18.94 -28.00 9.96
N GLN A 405 -18.26 -29.13 10.08
CA GLN A 405 -16.89 -29.23 9.62
C GLN A 405 -16.89 -28.63 8.21
N ASN A 406 -16.24 -27.49 8.04
CA ASN A 406 -15.86 -27.05 6.71
C ASN A 406 -15.08 -28.23 6.14
N ASN A 407 -15.66 -28.88 5.11
CA ASN A 407 -15.08 -29.98 4.36
C ASN A 407 -13.72 -29.54 3.78
N LEU A 408 -12.67 -29.56 4.61
CA LEU A 408 -11.29 -29.36 4.22
C LEU A 408 -10.62 -30.68 3.83
N GLU A 409 -11.35 -31.80 3.91
CA GLU A 409 -10.79 -33.13 3.66
C GLU A 409 -10.61 -33.51 2.18
N ASN A 410 -10.98 -32.66 1.22
CA ASN A 410 -10.80 -32.94 -0.22
C ASN A 410 -10.05 -31.86 -1.01
N GLN A 411 -9.21 -31.04 -0.37
CA GLN A 411 -8.29 -30.16 -1.10
C GLN A 411 -6.93 -30.84 -1.28
N ASN A 412 -6.61 -31.23 -2.51
CA ASN A 412 -5.29 -31.75 -2.85
C ASN A 412 -4.29 -30.59 -2.97
N PHE A 413 -3.32 -30.51 -2.06
CA PHE A 413 -2.29 -29.48 -2.05
C PHE A 413 -1.01 -29.93 -2.79
N GLY A 414 -0.23 -28.96 -3.25
CA GLY A 414 1.14 -29.16 -3.73
C GLY A 414 2.17 -28.73 -2.68
N LYS A 415 3.43 -29.12 -2.92
CA LYS A 415 4.59 -28.81 -2.09
C LYS A 415 5.61 -27.97 -2.87
N LEU A 416 6.18 -26.98 -2.21
CA LEU A 416 7.33 -26.22 -2.68
C LEU A 416 8.39 -26.19 -1.60
N SER A 417 9.60 -26.59 -1.92
CA SER A 417 10.77 -26.43 -1.07
C SER A 417 11.85 -25.63 -1.78
N GLY A 418 12.88 -25.23 -1.06
CA GLY A 418 14.03 -24.63 -1.70
C GLY A 418 15.14 -24.30 -0.73
N THR A 419 16.26 -23.88 -1.32
CA THR A 419 17.45 -23.45 -0.62
C THR A 419 17.75 -21.98 -0.98
N ILE A 420 18.32 -21.23 -0.04
CA ILE A 420 18.64 -19.82 -0.23
C ILE A 420 20.15 -19.64 -0.05
N ASP A 421 20.80 -19.09 -1.06
CA ASP A 421 22.22 -18.72 -0.97
C ASP A 421 22.35 -17.40 -0.21
N TYR A 422 22.37 -17.48 1.12
CA TYR A 422 22.44 -16.33 2.02
C TYR A 422 23.51 -16.53 3.09
N ASN A 423 24.44 -15.59 3.18
CA ASN A 423 25.54 -15.60 4.16
C ASN A 423 25.43 -14.46 5.19
N GLY A 424 24.25 -13.82 5.31
CA GLY A 424 24.03 -12.78 6.29
C GLY A 424 23.65 -13.34 7.67
N LYS A 425 23.36 -12.44 8.60
CA LYS A 425 23.21 -12.75 10.03
C LYS A 425 21.77 -12.82 10.52
N TYR A 426 20.80 -12.48 9.67
CA TYR A 426 19.41 -12.38 10.06
C TYR A 426 18.65 -13.64 9.64
N ASP A 427 17.66 -14.04 10.43
CA ASP A 427 16.66 -15.00 9.97
C ASP A 427 15.94 -14.44 8.74
N LEU A 428 15.39 -15.32 7.92
CA LEU A 428 14.73 -14.96 6.68
C LEU A 428 13.24 -15.28 6.74
N ILE A 429 12.44 -14.40 6.16
CA ILE A 429 11.04 -14.68 5.86
C ILE A 429 10.93 -14.98 4.37
N VAL A 430 10.40 -16.16 4.05
CA VAL A 430 10.07 -16.56 2.68
C VAL A 430 8.57 -16.43 2.48
N LYS A 431 8.15 -15.77 1.41
CA LYS A 431 6.74 -15.64 1.03
C LYS A 431 6.52 -16.23 -0.36
N ALA A 432 5.53 -17.11 -0.47
CA ALA A 432 5.00 -17.60 -1.74
C ALA A 432 3.61 -16.97 -1.98
N ILE A 433 3.48 -16.21 -3.05
CA ILE A 433 2.26 -15.44 -3.37
C ILE A 433 1.64 -16.01 -4.64
N ASN A 434 0.41 -16.51 -4.54
CA ASN A 434 -0.36 -16.96 -5.68
C ASN A 434 -0.75 -15.76 -6.55
N ILE A 435 -0.41 -15.81 -7.84
CA ILE A 435 -0.58 -14.68 -8.76
C ILE A 435 -2.05 -14.34 -8.99
N ASN A 436 -2.93 -15.35 -8.98
CA ASN A 436 -4.34 -15.23 -9.36
C ASN A 436 -5.21 -14.77 -8.19
N ASN A 437 -5.14 -15.46 -7.05
CA ASN A 437 -6.00 -15.18 -5.89
C ASN A 437 -5.32 -14.36 -4.79
N LYS A 438 -4.04 -14.00 -4.97
CA LYS A 438 -3.22 -13.22 -4.01
C LYS A 438 -3.03 -13.88 -2.64
N LYS A 439 -3.38 -15.17 -2.49
CA LYS A 439 -3.14 -15.90 -1.26
C LYS A 439 -1.64 -16.04 -1.04
N THR A 440 -1.20 -15.70 0.18
CA THR A 440 0.19 -15.70 0.59
C THR A 440 0.45 -16.80 1.60
N TYR A 441 1.58 -17.46 1.45
CA TYR A 441 2.10 -18.46 2.38
C TYR A 441 3.46 -17.98 2.87
N THR A 442 3.68 -18.00 4.18
CA THR A 442 4.89 -17.46 4.82
C THR A 442 5.61 -18.57 5.60
N ASP A 443 6.94 -18.60 5.51
CA ASP A 443 7.81 -19.49 6.29
C ASP A 443 8.96 -18.67 6.89
N LEU A 444 9.25 -18.89 8.17
CA LEU A 444 10.34 -18.23 8.89
C LEU A 444 11.48 -19.22 9.05
N ILE A 445 12.65 -18.90 8.50
CA ILE A 445 13.76 -19.84 8.39
C ILE A 445 15.06 -19.24 8.95
N SER A 446 15.87 -20.09 9.58
CA SER A 446 17.21 -19.76 10.08
C SER A 446 18.32 -20.62 9.47
N ASN A 447 17.94 -21.66 8.72
CA ASN A 447 18.85 -22.66 8.14
C ASN A 447 18.93 -22.59 6.62
N ASN A 448 18.51 -21.47 6.00
CA ASN A 448 18.48 -21.23 4.56
C ASN A 448 17.66 -22.25 3.74
N ASN A 449 16.81 -23.05 4.37
CA ASN A 449 15.92 -24.00 3.70
C ASN A 449 14.47 -23.73 4.08
N PHE A 450 13.56 -23.66 3.11
CA PHE A 450 12.13 -23.44 3.36
C PHE A 450 11.28 -24.57 2.79
N VAL A 451 10.11 -24.81 3.39
CA VAL A 451 9.16 -25.82 2.91
C VAL A 451 7.70 -25.37 3.10
N PHE A 452 7.02 -25.11 1.99
CA PHE A 452 5.57 -24.97 1.93
C PHE A 452 4.94 -26.32 1.58
N SER A 453 4.30 -26.98 2.55
CA SER A 453 3.72 -28.32 2.40
C SER A 453 2.27 -28.34 1.89
N LYS A 454 1.55 -27.21 1.99
CA LYS A 454 0.11 -27.11 1.69
C LYS A 454 -0.22 -25.91 0.79
N LEU A 455 0.37 -25.87 -0.40
CA LEU A 455 0.06 -24.85 -1.41
C LEU A 455 -1.12 -25.27 -2.27
N GLU A 456 -2.06 -24.38 -2.51
CA GLU A 456 -3.11 -24.61 -3.51
C GLU A 456 -2.48 -24.68 -4.92
N PRO A 457 -3.03 -25.48 -5.86
CA PRO A 457 -2.56 -25.47 -7.24
C PRO A 457 -2.66 -24.07 -7.86
N GLY A 458 -1.61 -23.66 -8.57
CA GLY A 458 -1.55 -22.32 -9.15
C GLY A 458 -0.16 -21.86 -9.48
N TYR A 459 -0.05 -20.62 -9.91
CA TYR A 459 1.20 -19.96 -10.27
C TYR A 459 1.64 -19.05 -9.13
N TYR A 460 2.89 -19.18 -8.69
CA TYR A 460 3.41 -18.50 -7.52
C TYR A 460 4.62 -17.64 -7.87
N LYS A 461 4.67 -16.45 -7.28
CA LYS A 461 5.91 -15.69 -7.08
C LYS A 461 6.48 -16.04 -5.72
N VAL A 462 7.80 -16.19 -5.66
CA VAL A 462 8.50 -16.47 -4.41
C VAL A 462 9.52 -15.37 -4.19
N TRP A 463 9.53 -14.83 -2.98
CA TRP A 463 10.49 -13.82 -2.58
C TRP A 463 10.84 -14.01 -1.12
N VAL A 464 11.98 -13.46 -0.74
CA VAL A 464 12.59 -13.64 0.57
C VAL A 464 13.20 -12.33 1.03
N TYR A 465 13.15 -12.06 2.33
CA TYR A 465 13.77 -10.89 2.94
C TYR A 465 14.24 -11.16 4.36
N GLU A 466 15.14 -10.32 4.86
CA GLU A 466 15.66 -10.40 6.22
C GLU A 466 14.57 -10.03 7.25
N LYS A 467 14.41 -10.85 8.30
CA LYS A 467 13.53 -10.56 9.43
C LYS A 467 14.19 -9.56 10.39
N ILE A 468 14.20 -8.29 9.97
CA ILE A 468 14.65 -7.16 10.79
C ILE A 468 13.50 -6.30 11.29
N ASN A 469 12.29 -6.49 10.74
CA ASN A 469 11.10 -5.77 11.17
C ASN A 469 10.72 -6.22 12.59
N LEU A 470 10.68 -5.27 13.52
CA LEU A 470 10.33 -5.54 14.92
C LEU A 470 8.83 -5.41 15.19
N VAL A 471 8.07 -4.84 14.26
CA VAL A 471 6.64 -4.51 14.43
C VAL A 471 5.74 -5.61 13.85
N SER A 472 6.11 -6.15 12.69
CA SER A 472 5.33 -7.17 12.00
C SER A 472 6.22 -8.18 11.27
N GLU A 473 5.61 -9.20 10.67
CA GLU A 473 6.31 -10.12 9.76
C GLU A 473 6.38 -9.60 8.32
N ASP A 474 5.96 -8.36 8.07
CA ASP A 474 6.06 -7.73 6.76
C ASP A 474 7.47 -7.21 6.47
N TYR A 475 7.73 -7.00 5.19
CA TYR A 475 9.01 -6.48 4.73
C TYR A 475 9.29 -5.10 5.32
N PHE A 476 10.48 -4.92 5.89
CA PHE A 476 10.90 -3.63 6.42
C PHE A 476 11.39 -2.72 5.30
N SER A 477 10.54 -1.78 4.84
CA SER A 477 10.86 -0.82 3.79
C SER A 477 11.72 0.37 4.24
N GLY A 478 12.12 0.41 5.51
CA GLY A 478 12.89 1.51 6.10
C GLY A 478 12.01 2.66 6.58
N THR A 479 12.60 3.52 7.41
CA THR A 479 11.95 4.71 7.99
C THR A 479 12.83 5.93 7.74
N LEU A 480 12.24 7.13 7.72
CA LEU A 480 12.98 8.39 7.54
C LEU A 480 13.22 9.13 8.86
N ASP A 481 12.42 8.86 9.89
CA ASP A 481 12.55 9.46 11.22
C ASP A 481 12.21 8.44 12.33
N PRO A 482 13.21 7.85 13.02
CA PRO A 482 14.64 7.95 12.72
C PRO A 482 14.96 7.23 11.40
N LEU A 483 16.00 7.69 10.72
CA LEU A 483 16.44 7.12 9.46
C LEU A 483 16.94 5.67 9.65
N LYS A 484 16.28 4.71 9.00
CA LYS A 484 16.66 3.29 8.95
C LYS A 484 16.55 2.76 7.54
N LYS A 485 17.62 2.11 7.06
CA LYS A 485 17.66 1.44 5.74
C LYS A 485 16.69 0.26 5.69
N ALA A 486 16.23 -0.07 4.48
CA ALA A 486 15.32 -1.20 4.26
C ALA A 486 16.01 -2.55 4.48
N ALA A 487 15.22 -3.62 4.70
CA ALA A 487 15.73 -4.99 4.75
C ALA A 487 16.30 -5.40 3.39
N LYS A 488 17.34 -6.26 3.39
CA LYS A 488 17.71 -6.92 2.14
C LYS A 488 16.60 -7.88 1.72
N PHE A 489 16.45 -8.04 0.42
CA PHE A 489 15.48 -8.93 -0.18
C PHE A 489 16.01 -9.52 -1.48
N SER A 490 15.43 -10.64 -1.89
CA SER A 490 15.63 -11.24 -3.21
C SER A 490 14.32 -11.86 -3.71
N GLU A 491 14.12 -11.83 -5.02
CA GLU A 491 12.98 -12.46 -5.69
C GLU A 491 13.47 -13.62 -6.56
N TYR A 492 12.75 -14.74 -6.51
CA TYR A 492 12.96 -15.81 -7.47
C TYR A 492 12.50 -15.31 -8.85
N LYS A 493 13.41 -15.36 -9.83
CA LYS A 493 13.23 -14.71 -11.14
C LYS A 493 12.09 -15.30 -11.98
N GLU A 494 11.70 -16.55 -11.70
CA GLU A 494 10.71 -17.28 -12.48
C GLU A 494 9.41 -17.49 -11.70
N ILE A 495 8.34 -17.74 -12.44
CA ILE A 495 7.05 -18.11 -11.85
C ILE A 495 7.06 -19.61 -11.58
N VAL A 496 6.76 -20.00 -10.34
CA VAL A 496 6.70 -21.41 -9.94
C VAL A 496 5.28 -21.93 -10.15
N TYR A 497 5.13 -22.96 -10.97
CA TYR A 497 3.83 -23.61 -11.15
C TYR A 497 3.67 -24.80 -10.21
N ILE A 498 2.65 -24.75 -9.35
CA ILE A 498 2.31 -25.77 -8.36
C ILE A 498 1.07 -26.54 -8.82
N ARG A 499 1.16 -27.87 -8.74
CA ARG A 499 0.05 -28.80 -8.98
C ARG A 499 -0.23 -29.61 -7.71
N SER A 500 -1.47 -30.05 -7.56
CA SER A 500 -1.87 -31.00 -6.51
C SER A 500 -0.98 -32.24 -6.50
N ASN A 501 -0.53 -32.67 -5.32
CA ASN A 501 0.30 -33.85 -5.10
C ASN A 501 1.70 -33.82 -5.76
N TRP A 502 2.16 -32.64 -6.22
CA TRP A 502 3.50 -32.47 -6.79
C TRP A 502 4.42 -31.73 -5.80
N SER A 503 5.72 -32.03 -5.88
CA SER A 503 6.76 -31.33 -5.14
C SER A 503 7.69 -30.61 -6.10
N ASN A 504 7.87 -29.31 -5.92
CA ASN A 504 8.86 -28.50 -6.63
C ASN A 504 9.98 -28.08 -5.69
N SER A 505 11.19 -27.88 -6.22
CA SER A 505 12.31 -27.33 -5.48
C SER A 505 12.99 -26.20 -6.25
N ILE A 506 13.31 -25.09 -5.58
CA ILE A 506 13.97 -23.93 -6.19
C ILE A 506 15.22 -23.50 -5.41
N LEU A 507 16.12 -22.77 -6.08
CA LEU A 507 17.26 -22.09 -5.48
C LEU A 507 17.09 -20.57 -5.65
N ILE A 508 17.25 -19.82 -4.57
CA ILE A 508 17.19 -18.35 -4.58
C ILE A 508 18.57 -17.81 -4.24
N ASN A 509 19.12 -16.95 -5.11
CA ASN A 509 20.37 -16.24 -4.85
C ASN A 509 20.04 -14.95 -4.09
N PHE A 510 20.54 -14.79 -2.87
CA PHE A 510 20.20 -13.67 -2.00
C PHE A 510 21.28 -12.58 -1.97
#